data_AF-A0A7Y1VHI0-F1
#
_entry.id   AF-A0A7Y1VHI0-F1
#
_cell.length_a   1.000
_cell.length_b   1.000
_cell.length_c   1.000
_cell.angle_alpha   90.00
_cell.angle_beta   90.00
_cell.angle_gamma   90.00
#
_symmetry.space_group_name_H-M   'P 1'
#
loop_
_entity.id
_entity.type
_entity.pdbx_description
1 polymer ?
#
loop_
_entity_poly.entity_id
_entity_poly.type
_entity_poly.pdbx_seq_one_letter_code
_entity_poly.pdbx_strand_id
1 'polypeptide(L)'
;MKRRLGEILIAAALLAGCGATPQPTSSEPVDLRCHELIDHINAPPETYNVVADVVAFNPAQLSVSSPPGDPDGRLWAKDGLVIRAGAQFEILAPTSTGEDLTFGWGSIDGVSAIRVPACEFRGSDWMVYAGGWTPRERGCYDVFIRVDGVIESVQMAIGAPCDPQT
;
A
#
# COMPACT_ATOMS: atom_id res chain seq x y z
N MET A 1 64.62 -14.79 -30.79
CA MET A 1 63.62 -14.58 -31.88
C MET A 1 62.62 -15.73 -31.78
N LYS A 2 61.33 -15.61 -31.51
CA LYS A 2 60.33 -14.57 -31.80
C LYS A 2 59.24 -14.57 -30.71
N ARG A 3 58.72 -13.36 -30.43
CA ARG A 3 57.57 -13.04 -29.58
C ARG A 3 56.28 -13.59 -30.20
N ARG A 4 55.28 -13.96 -29.38
CA ARG A 4 53.86 -13.68 -29.68
C ARG A 4 53.15 -13.28 -28.39
N LEU A 5 52.70 -12.02 -28.38
CA LEU A 5 51.81 -11.42 -27.41
C LEU A 5 50.46 -12.15 -27.48
N GLY A 6 49.94 -12.57 -26.33
CA GLY A 6 48.53 -12.95 -26.20
C GLY A 6 47.69 -11.68 -26.09
N GLU A 7 46.75 -11.52 -27.02
CA GLU A 7 45.78 -10.44 -27.06
C GLU A 7 44.80 -10.56 -25.89
N ILE A 8 44.69 -9.49 -25.10
CA ILE A 8 43.67 -9.35 -24.07
C ILE A 8 42.39 -8.88 -24.78
N LEU A 9 41.43 -9.79 -24.94
CA LEU A 9 40.07 -9.46 -25.34
C LEU A 9 39.39 -8.75 -24.16
N ILE A 10 39.20 -7.43 -24.29
CA ILE A 10 38.34 -6.64 -23.41
C ILE A 10 36.89 -6.94 -23.83
N ALA A 11 36.19 -7.74 -23.05
CA ALA A 11 34.74 -7.89 -23.20
C ALA A 11 34.07 -6.62 -22.65
N ALA A 12 33.46 -5.83 -23.54
CA ALA A 12 32.61 -4.72 -23.16
C ALA A 12 31.31 -5.26 -22.55
N ALA A 13 31.09 -5.01 -21.26
CA ALA A 13 29.83 -5.32 -20.59
C ALA A 13 28.77 -4.31 -21.04
N LEU A 14 27.73 -4.81 -21.71
CA LEU A 14 26.49 -4.08 -21.99
C LEU A 14 25.79 -3.82 -20.64
N LEU A 15 25.76 -2.56 -20.21
CA LEU A 15 24.90 -2.11 -19.11
C LEU A 15 23.45 -2.13 -19.62
N ALA A 16 22.75 -3.24 -19.37
CA ALA A 16 21.30 -3.27 -19.41
C ALA A 16 20.79 -2.29 -18.34
N GLY A 17 20.11 -1.23 -18.77
CA GLY A 17 19.47 -0.30 -17.85
C GLY A 17 18.42 -1.04 -17.03
N CYS A 18 18.71 -1.26 -15.74
CA CYS A 18 17.68 -1.62 -14.78
C CYS A 18 16.67 -0.47 -14.74
N GLY A 19 15.43 -0.74 -15.19
CA GLY A 19 14.31 0.06 -14.72
C GLY A 19 14.27 -0.07 -13.21
N ALA A 20 14.54 1.03 -12.50
CA ALA A 20 14.36 1.06 -11.06
C ALA A 20 12.87 0.84 -10.80
N THR A 21 12.52 -0.24 -10.12
CA THR A 21 11.20 -0.39 -9.53
C THR A 21 10.96 0.85 -8.65
N PRO A 22 9.85 1.60 -8.80
CA PRO A 22 9.58 2.74 -7.96
C PRO A 22 9.57 2.24 -6.51
N GLN A 23 10.60 2.64 -5.76
CA GLN A 23 10.73 2.34 -4.35
C GLN A 23 10.06 3.50 -3.62
N PRO A 24 9.07 3.26 -2.74
CA PRO A 24 8.45 4.34 -2.00
C PRO A 24 9.54 5.05 -1.18
N THR A 25 9.83 6.30 -1.54
CA THR A 25 10.59 7.20 -0.67
C THR A 25 9.66 7.46 0.52
N SER A 26 10.07 7.17 1.75
CA SER A 26 9.15 7.17 2.90
C SER A 26 8.96 8.59 3.45
N SER A 27 7.73 9.07 3.53
CA SER A 27 7.35 10.04 4.57
C SER A 27 7.41 9.35 5.93
N GLU A 28 7.51 10.11 7.04
CA GLU A 28 7.43 9.50 8.36
C GLU A 28 6.02 8.92 8.56
N PRO A 29 5.87 7.62 8.85
CA PRO A 29 4.57 7.00 9.03
C PRO A 29 3.84 7.55 10.27
N VAL A 30 2.53 7.74 10.16
CA VAL A 30 1.67 8.09 11.29
C VAL A 30 1.14 6.82 11.96
N ASP A 31 1.25 6.73 13.28
CA ASP A 31 0.83 5.53 14.02
C ASP A 31 -0.71 5.43 14.13
N LEU A 32 -1.26 4.29 13.70
CA LEU A 32 -2.66 3.92 13.90
C LEU A 32 -2.92 3.63 15.39
N ARG A 33 -3.99 4.22 15.94
CA ARG A 33 -4.32 4.04 17.36
C ARG A 33 -5.19 2.80 17.54
N CYS A 34 -4.72 1.85 18.34
CA CYS A 34 -5.41 0.57 18.54
C CYS A 34 -6.86 0.68 19.05
N HIS A 35 -7.22 1.76 19.75
CA HIS A 35 -8.57 1.94 20.31
C HIS A 35 -9.58 2.53 19.32
N GLU A 36 -9.16 2.87 18.09
CA GLU A 36 -10.03 3.44 17.06
C GLU A 36 -10.67 2.37 16.15
N LEU A 37 -10.58 1.09 16.54
CA LEU A 37 -11.33 0.02 15.88
C LEU A 37 -12.84 0.29 15.98
N ILE A 38 -13.56 -0.09 14.94
CA ILE A 38 -15.03 -0.04 14.89
C ILE A 38 -15.64 -1.42 15.05
N ASP A 39 -14.89 -2.48 14.78
CA ASP A 39 -15.36 -3.86 14.88
C ASP A 39 -14.17 -4.84 15.04
N HIS A 40 -14.48 -6.08 15.41
CA HIS A 40 -13.55 -7.20 15.48
C HIS A 40 -14.19 -8.46 14.92
N ILE A 41 -13.41 -9.26 14.19
CA ILE A 41 -13.89 -10.45 13.51
C ILE A 41 -12.91 -11.61 13.68
N ASN A 42 -13.41 -12.84 13.62
CA ASN A 42 -12.57 -14.04 13.75
C ASN A 42 -11.82 -14.39 12.46
N ALA A 43 -12.32 -13.95 11.31
CA ALA A 43 -11.67 -14.11 10.03
C ALA A 43 -12.12 -12.98 9.08
N PRO A 44 -11.27 -12.53 8.13
CA PRO A 44 -11.69 -11.63 7.08
C PRO A 44 -12.79 -12.28 6.23
N PRO A 45 -13.67 -11.49 5.59
CA PRO A 45 -14.63 -12.06 4.65
C PRO A 45 -13.93 -12.86 3.54
N GLU A 46 -14.52 -13.96 3.09
CA GLU A 46 -13.91 -14.85 2.08
C GLU A 46 -13.60 -14.15 0.75
N THR A 47 -14.24 -13.01 0.47
CA THR A 47 -13.99 -12.20 -0.72
C THR A 47 -12.75 -11.31 -0.60
N TYR A 48 -12.15 -11.18 0.58
CA TYR A 48 -10.99 -10.33 0.82
C TYR A 48 -9.69 -11.10 0.52
N ASN A 49 -8.71 -10.38 0.01
CA ASN A 49 -7.36 -10.91 -0.18
C ASN A 49 -6.50 -10.54 1.03
N VAL A 50 -5.95 -11.54 1.70
CA VAL A 50 -4.96 -11.35 2.75
C VAL A 50 -3.59 -11.11 2.12
N VAL A 51 -2.91 -10.04 2.53
CA VAL A 51 -1.59 -9.60 2.04
C VAL A 51 -0.59 -9.67 3.18
N ALA A 52 0.60 -10.25 2.90
CA ALA A 52 1.67 -10.48 3.87
C ALA A 52 1.24 -11.15 5.20
N ASP A 53 0.09 -11.84 5.21
CA ASP A 53 -0.55 -12.41 6.40
C ASP A 53 -0.92 -11.39 7.50
N VAL A 54 -0.92 -10.07 7.24
CA VAL A 54 -1.13 -9.03 8.28
C VAL A 54 -2.34 -8.13 8.03
N VAL A 55 -2.82 -8.04 6.80
CA VAL A 55 -3.90 -7.14 6.40
C VAL A 55 -4.74 -7.79 5.31
N ALA A 56 -6.05 -7.52 5.31
CA ALA A 56 -6.96 -8.00 4.29
C ALA A 56 -7.64 -6.83 3.57
N PHE A 57 -7.61 -6.85 2.23
CA PHE A 57 -8.24 -5.85 1.38
C PHE A 57 -9.38 -6.42 0.56
N ASN A 58 -10.38 -5.60 0.29
CA ASN A 58 -11.46 -5.92 -0.64
C ASN A 58 -10.95 -5.73 -2.08
N PRO A 59 -10.90 -6.78 -2.92
CA PRO A 59 -10.47 -6.65 -4.32
C PRO A 59 -11.53 -6.01 -5.22
N ALA A 60 -12.76 -5.80 -4.73
CA ALA A 60 -13.80 -5.15 -5.51
C ALA A 60 -13.49 -3.66 -5.72
N GLN A 61 -13.97 -3.12 -6.85
CA GLN A 61 -13.86 -1.70 -7.14
C GLN A 61 -14.57 -0.86 -6.06
N LEU A 62 -13.84 0.07 -5.45
CA LEU A 62 -14.37 1.02 -4.49
C LEU A 62 -15.13 2.14 -5.20
N SER A 63 -16.29 2.50 -4.64
CA SER A 63 -17.06 3.66 -5.09
C SER A 63 -16.41 4.94 -4.59
N VAL A 64 -16.29 5.94 -5.47
CA VAL A 64 -15.77 7.27 -5.15
C VAL A 64 -16.87 8.30 -5.10
N SER A 65 -16.69 9.29 -4.22
CA SER A 65 -17.50 10.50 -4.15
C SER A 65 -16.59 11.73 -4.27
N SER A 66 -17.13 12.85 -4.73
CA SER A 66 -16.44 14.14 -4.69
C SER A 66 -17.04 14.95 -3.54
N PRO A 67 -16.32 15.14 -2.42
CA PRO A 67 -16.82 15.93 -1.30
C PRO A 67 -17.15 17.36 -1.77
N PRO A 68 -18.37 17.88 -1.50
CA PRO A 68 -18.71 19.25 -1.86
C PRO A 68 -17.77 20.26 -1.20
N GLY A 69 -17.16 21.13 -2.00
CA GLY A 69 -16.32 22.22 -1.48
C GLY A 69 -14.88 21.83 -1.14
N ASP A 70 -14.40 20.66 -1.55
CA ASP A 70 -12.97 20.33 -1.49
C ASP A 70 -12.19 21.26 -2.44
N PRO A 71 -11.32 22.16 -1.93
CA PRO A 71 -10.57 23.11 -2.74
C PRO A 71 -9.55 22.42 -3.65
N ASP A 72 -9.10 21.21 -3.31
CA ASP A 72 -8.12 20.44 -4.08
C ASP A 72 -8.80 19.49 -5.07
N GLY A 73 -10.14 19.43 -5.04
CA GLY A 73 -10.95 18.58 -5.92
C GLY A 73 -10.69 17.09 -5.73
N ARG A 74 -10.21 16.66 -4.55
CA ARG A 74 -9.92 15.24 -4.32
C ARG A 74 -11.19 14.41 -4.24
N LEU A 75 -11.05 13.14 -4.56
CA LEU A 75 -12.10 12.15 -4.43
C LEU A 75 -11.97 11.45 -3.08
N TRP A 76 -13.07 10.87 -2.59
CA TRP A 76 -13.11 10.05 -1.39
C TRP A 76 -13.74 8.69 -1.68
N ALA A 77 -13.05 7.62 -1.33
CA ALA A 77 -13.53 6.25 -1.38
C ALA A 77 -13.51 5.63 0.02
N LYS A 78 -14.70 5.26 0.52
CA LYS A 78 -14.83 4.58 1.80
C LYS A 78 -14.27 3.17 1.73
N ASP A 79 -13.46 2.79 2.72
CA ASP A 79 -12.96 1.42 2.84
C ASP A 79 -12.78 1.01 4.31
N GLY A 80 -12.98 -0.26 4.59
CA GLY A 80 -12.74 -0.87 5.90
C GLY A 80 -11.37 -1.53 5.90
N LEU A 81 -10.47 -1.09 6.79
CA LEU A 81 -9.17 -1.73 6.96
C LEU A 81 -9.30 -2.88 7.95
N VAL A 82 -9.02 -4.09 7.48
CA VAL A 82 -9.06 -5.32 8.30
C VAL A 82 -7.63 -5.75 8.56
N ILE A 83 -7.16 -5.62 9.80
CA ILE A 83 -5.79 -5.95 10.20
C ILE A 83 -5.76 -7.16 11.13
N ARG A 84 -4.72 -7.98 11.04
CA ARG A 84 -4.51 -9.09 11.96
C ARG A 84 -4.12 -8.54 13.34
N ALA A 85 -4.73 -9.07 14.40
CA ALA A 85 -4.35 -8.73 15.77
C ALA A 85 -2.88 -9.12 16.04
N GLY A 86 -2.16 -8.25 16.74
CA GLY A 86 -0.75 -8.41 17.09
C GLY A 86 0.25 -8.14 15.95
N ALA A 87 -0.22 -7.92 14.72
CA ALA A 87 0.65 -7.64 13.60
C ALA A 87 1.23 -6.21 13.66
N GLN A 88 2.49 -6.07 13.27
CA GLN A 88 3.17 -4.78 13.11
C GLN A 88 3.63 -4.63 11.67
N PHE A 89 3.19 -3.56 11.00
CA PHE A 89 3.51 -3.31 9.59
C PHE A 89 3.26 -1.85 9.21
N GLU A 90 3.59 -1.48 7.96
CA GLU A 90 3.28 -0.17 7.40
C GLU A 90 2.45 -0.29 6.13
N ILE A 91 1.52 0.64 5.93
CA ILE A 91 0.76 0.84 4.70
C ILE A 91 1.29 2.11 4.04
N LEU A 92 1.59 2.04 2.75
CA LEU A 92 2.28 3.12 2.05
C LEU A 92 1.60 3.41 0.71
N ALA A 93 1.51 4.70 0.39
CA ALA A 93 1.11 5.18 -0.92
C ALA A 93 2.22 4.91 -1.95
N PRO A 94 1.88 4.94 -3.26
CA PRO A 94 2.89 4.78 -4.30
C PRO A 94 3.97 5.87 -4.27
N THR A 95 3.60 7.09 -3.87
CA THR A 95 4.50 8.23 -3.73
C THR A 95 4.50 8.76 -2.29
N SER A 96 5.66 9.17 -1.78
CA SER A 96 5.78 9.80 -0.45
C SER A 96 4.99 11.10 -0.34
N THR A 97 4.88 11.80 -1.47
CA THR A 97 4.32 13.15 -1.55
C THR A 97 2.81 13.14 -1.33
N GLY A 98 2.14 11.99 -1.47
CA GLY A 98 0.67 11.92 -1.40
C GLY A 98 0.00 12.72 -2.53
N GLU A 99 0.73 12.98 -3.62
CA GLU A 99 0.22 13.77 -4.75
C GLU A 99 -0.93 13.07 -5.44
N ASP A 100 -0.83 11.75 -5.61
CA ASP A 100 -1.79 10.94 -6.36
C ASP A 100 -2.78 10.19 -5.46
N LEU A 101 -2.29 9.70 -4.31
CA LEU A 101 -3.07 8.94 -3.34
C LEU A 101 -2.64 9.29 -1.92
N THR A 102 -3.62 9.68 -1.11
CA THR A 102 -3.51 9.68 0.35
C THR A 102 -4.59 8.80 0.95
N PHE A 103 -4.50 8.51 2.23
CA PHE A 103 -5.46 7.67 2.93
C PHE A 103 -5.48 7.97 4.43
N GLY A 104 -6.45 7.39 5.11
CA GLY A 104 -6.63 7.55 6.54
C GLY A 104 -7.62 6.55 7.12
N TRP A 105 -7.35 6.09 8.34
CA TRP A 105 -8.26 5.28 9.15
C TRP A 105 -8.26 5.79 10.59
N GLY A 106 -9.41 5.64 11.26
CA GLY A 106 -9.61 6.22 12.59
C GLY A 106 -9.60 7.75 12.51
N SER A 107 -8.76 8.39 13.31
CA SER A 107 -8.56 9.84 13.28
C SER A 107 -7.44 10.32 12.35
N ILE A 108 -6.75 9.40 11.68
CA ILE A 108 -5.74 9.73 10.67
C ILE A 108 -6.45 10.11 9.36
N ASP A 109 -5.98 11.18 8.72
CA ASP A 109 -6.47 11.59 7.41
C ASP A 109 -5.34 12.19 6.56
N GLY A 110 -5.43 12.01 5.25
CA GLY A 110 -4.58 12.69 4.27
C GLY A 110 -3.09 12.32 4.30
N VAL A 111 -2.72 11.13 4.78
CA VAL A 111 -1.31 10.72 4.86
C VAL A 111 -0.91 9.79 3.72
N SER A 112 0.39 9.68 3.46
CA SER A 112 1.00 8.75 2.49
C SER A 112 1.62 7.52 3.13
N ALA A 113 1.69 7.47 4.47
CA ALA A 113 2.22 6.33 5.21
C ALA A 113 1.55 6.21 6.59
N ILE A 114 1.09 5.01 6.92
CA ILE A 114 0.59 4.65 8.26
C ILE A 114 1.43 3.50 8.80
N ARG A 115 1.81 3.60 10.07
CA ARG A 115 2.35 2.47 10.83
C ARG A 115 1.26 1.86 11.68
N VAL A 116 1.10 0.55 11.55
CA VAL A 116 0.23 -0.25 12.40
C VAL A 116 1.11 -0.84 13.50
N PRO A 117 0.96 -0.42 14.77
CA PRO A 117 1.65 -1.07 15.88
C PRO A 117 0.99 -2.43 16.16
N ALA A 118 1.67 -3.29 16.94
CA ALA A 118 1.16 -4.59 17.38
C ALA A 118 -0.08 -4.46 18.30
N CYS A 119 -1.22 -4.12 17.71
CA CYS A 119 -2.48 -3.91 18.38
C CYS A 119 -3.14 -5.24 18.73
N GLU A 120 -3.45 -5.46 20.00
CA GLU A 120 -4.08 -6.68 20.50
C GLU A 120 -5.55 -6.44 20.83
N PHE A 121 -6.41 -7.42 20.52
CA PHE A 121 -7.80 -7.45 20.98
C PHE A 121 -8.19 -8.86 21.43
N ARG A 122 -8.69 -9.00 22.67
CA ARG A 122 -8.99 -10.32 23.23
C ARG A 122 -10.18 -10.95 22.53
N GLY A 123 -10.01 -12.20 22.08
CA GLY A 123 -11.10 -13.02 21.54
C GLY A 123 -11.40 -12.79 20.07
N SER A 124 -10.50 -12.14 19.32
CA SER A 124 -10.61 -11.99 17.88
C SER A 124 -9.23 -11.97 17.22
N ASP A 125 -9.16 -12.53 16.02
CA ASP A 125 -7.91 -12.62 15.27
C ASP A 125 -7.70 -11.39 14.36
N TRP A 126 -8.76 -10.61 14.12
CA TRP A 126 -8.74 -9.46 13.22
C TRP A 126 -9.50 -8.26 13.78
N MET A 127 -8.96 -7.07 13.51
CA MET A 127 -9.49 -5.78 13.94
C MET A 127 -9.91 -4.96 12.71
N VAL A 128 -11.02 -4.23 12.81
CA VAL A 128 -11.58 -3.46 11.69
C VAL A 128 -11.58 -1.97 12.01
N TYR A 129 -11.06 -1.17 11.09
CA TYR A 129 -11.01 0.29 11.20
C TYR A 129 -11.81 0.95 10.09
N ALA A 130 -12.55 1.99 10.44
CA ALA A 130 -13.23 2.84 9.47
C ALA A 130 -12.24 3.86 8.90
N GLY A 131 -12.24 3.99 7.58
CA GLY A 131 -11.43 4.99 6.90
C GLY A 131 -11.66 4.95 5.42
N GLY A 132 -10.60 5.14 4.65
CA GLY A 132 -10.65 5.08 3.21
C GLY A 132 -9.49 5.77 2.53
N TRP A 133 -9.70 5.98 1.24
CA TRP A 133 -8.71 6.48 0.29
C TRP A 133 -9.14 7.84 -0.25
N THR A 134 -8.16 8.70 -0.47
CA THR A 134 -8.35 10.06 -1.00
C THR A 134 -7.51 10.24 -2.27
N PRO A 135 -7.90 9.62 -3.40
CA PRO A 135 -7.15 9.76 -4.64
C PRO A 135 -7.42 11.10 -5.32
N ARG A 136 -6.45 11.55 -6.11
CA ARG A 136 -6.61 12.72 -6.99
C ARG A 136 -7.54 12.42 -8.16
N GLU A 137 -7.48 11.22 -8.71
CA GLU A 137 -8.26 10.79 -9.87
C GLU A 137 -8.88 9.41 -9.64
N ARG A 138 -9.67 8.92 -10.60
CA ARG A 138 -10.16 7.54 -10.58
C ARG A 138 -9.10 6.64 -11.23
N GLY A 139 -8.80 5.50 -10.65
CA GLY A 139 -7.77 4.63 -11.20
C GLY A 139 -7.48 3.37 -10.40
N CYS A 140 -6.45 2.67 -10.83
CA CYS A 140 -5.86 1.54 -10.13
C CYS A 140 -4.57 2.03 -9.45
N TYR A 141 -4.46 1.81 -8.15
CA TYR A 141 -3.33 2.29 -7.35
C TYR A 141 -2.56 1.13 -6.73
N ASP A 142 -1.24 1.13 -6.90
CA ASP A 142 -0.37 0.22 -6.14
C ASP A 142 -0.23 0.73 -4.72
N VAL A 143 -0.65 -0.08 -3.75
CA VAL A 143 -0.46 0.15 -2.32
C VAL A 143 0.56 -0.85 -1.82
N PHE A 144 1.49 -0.37 -0.99
CA PHE A 144 2.57 -1.20 -0.49
C PHE A 144 2.38 -1.52 0.99
N ILE A 145 2.54 -2.80 1.32
CA ILE A 145 2.53 -3.34 2.68
C ILE A 145 3.95 -3.72 3.05
N ARG A 146 4.49 -3.08 4.09
CA ARG A 146 5.84 -3.35 4.57
C ARG A 146 5.81 -4.09 5.91
N VAL A 147 6.39 -5.29 5.93
CA VAL A 147 6.55 -6.14 7.12
C VAL A 147 8.03 -6.46 7.28
N ASP A 148 8.65 -6.07 8.40
CA ASP A 148 10.07 -6.33 8.68
C ASP A 148 11.03 -5.98 7.53
N GLY A 149 10.72 -4.91 6.80
CA GLY A 149 11.50 -4.43 5.65
C GLY A 149 11.19 -5.11 4.32
N VAL A 150 10.40 -6.19 4.30
CA VAL A 150 9.87 -6.82 3.09
C VAL A 150 8.64 -6.05 2.62
N ILE A 151 8.55 -5.79 1.31
CA ILE A 151 7.43 -5.06 0.71
C ILE A 151 6.62 -5.99 -0.18
N GLU A 152 5.33 -6.08 0.07
CA GLU A 152 4.33 -6.64 -0.85
C GLU A 152 3.47 -5.52 -1.45
N SER A 153 3.02 -5.69 -2.69
CA SER A 153 2.17 -4.73 -3.38
C SER A 153 0.78 -5.30 -3.62
N VAL A 154 -0.24 -4.49 -3.41
CA VAL A 154 -1.63 -4.79 -3.74
C VAL A 154 -2.22 -3.69 -4.61
N GLN A 155 -3.01 -4.07 -5.61
CA GLN A 155 -3.70 -3.14 -6.47
C GLN A 155 -5.08 -2.82 -5.94
N MET A 156 -5.35 -1.53 -5.75
CA MET A 156 -6.63 -1.01 -5.30
C MET A 156 -7.36 -0.35 -6.46
N ALA A 157 -8.50 -0.90 -6.86
CA ALA A 157 -9.39 -0.33 -7.86
C ALA A 157 -10.27 0.76 -7.23
N ILE A 158 -9.95 2.03 -7.44
CA ILE A 158 -10.61 3.17 -6.78
C ILE A 158 -11.34 4.02 -7.82
N GLY A 159 -12.67 3.89 -7.88
CA GLY A 159 -13.51 4.62 -8.84
C GLY A 159 -13.37 4.17 -10.29
N ALA A 160 -12.40 3.31 -10.62
CA ALA A 160 -12.21 2.64 -11.91
C ALA A 160 -11.64 1.22 -11.66
N PRO A 161 -11.91 0.23 -12.54
CA PRO A 161 -11.33 -1.10 -12.41
C PRO A 161 -9.81 -1.08 -12.66
N CYS A 162 -9.11 -2.04 -12.07
CA CYS A 162 -7.74 -2.37 -12.47
C CYS A 162 -7.76 -3.19 -13.77
N ASP A 163 -6.77 -2.99 -14.64
CA ASP A 163 -6.60 -3.84 -15.80
C ASP A 163 -6.30 -5.29 -15.36
N PRO A 164 -6.82 -6.31 -16.07
CA PRO A 164 -6.45 -7.69 -15.79
C PRO A 164 -4.94 -7.84 -15.98
N GLN A 165 -4.24 -8.33 -14.95
CA GLN A 165 -2.82 -8.65 -15.10
C GLN A 165 -2.67 -9.79 -16.13
N THR A 166 -1.93 -9.52 -17.20
CA THR A 166 -1.64 -10.48 -18.29
C THR A 166 -0.67 -11.57 -17.86
#